data_AF-A0A3N5E526-F1
#
_entry.id   AF-A0A3N5E526-F1
#
_cell.length_a   1.000
_cell.length_b   1.000
_cell.length_c   1.000
_cell.angle_alpha   90.00
_cell.angle_beta   90.00
_cell.angle_gamma   90.00
#
_symmetry.space_group_name_H-M   'P 1'
#
loop_
_entity.id
_entity.type
_entity.pdbx_description
1 polymer ?
#
loop_
_entity_poly.entity_id
_entity_poly.type
_entity_poly.pdbx_seq_one_letter_code
_entity_poly.pdbx_strand_id
1 'polypeptide(L)'
;MFVVDRLWPDPAVGLDLDAVFADLRLPPAPPGRPWIGLNMVTSLDGRAQRDGTADDIGDRADRRLMRLLRVPFDAVAIGIGTLRAVDGWTDLPDDLAEVRRVSGRPPQPLGVLISGSGPISTDRRWFTTDQPRLAMVGQDGPRDVPGAEVLVAPTPHPEPDWLAGALRERGIGSVLLEGGPTVNARFHAAGLIDELFWTVGPWLLGGEGLAMIAPEPPTQTPRPATLVSAHRHGDELFLRYRFGEKATG
;
A
#
# COMPACT_ATOMS: atom_id res chain seq x y z
N MET A 1 2.36 -22.22 6.97
CA MET A 1 1.69 -21.59 8.12
C MET A 1 2.73 -20.82 8.88
N PHE A 2 2.51 -19.52 9.12
CA PHE A 2 3.41 -18.67 9.91
C PHE A 2 2.78 -18.47 11.28
N VAL A 3 3.60 -18.47 12.33
CA VAL A 3 3.14 -18.31 13.71
C VAL A 3 3.49 -16.91 14.20
N VAL A 4 2.54 -16.22 14.81
CA VAL A 4 2.72 -14.89 15.39
C VAL A 4 2.27 -14.83 16.83
N ASP A 5 2.90 -13.94 17.59
CA ASP A 5 2.43 -13.53 18.90
C ASP A 5 1.71 -12.19 18.76
N ARG A 6 0.50 -12.07 19.30
CA ARG A 6 -0.17 -10.78 19.45
C ARG A 6 0.38 -10.11 20.71
N LEU A 7 1.02 -8.97 20.54
CA LEU A 7 1.52 -8.12 21.64
C LEU A 7 0.47 -7.09 22.07
N TRP A 8 -0.38 -6.66 21.12
CA TRP A 8 -1.48 -5.72 21.35
C TRP A 8 -2.57 -5.88 20.28
N PRO A 9 -3.86 -5.69 20.62
CA PRO A 9 -4.43 -5.72 21.96
C PRO A 9 -4.47 -7.16 22.50
N ASP A 10 -4.78 -7.36 23.78
CA ASP A 10 -5.05 -8.69 24.37
C ASP A 10 -3.97 -9.75 24.06
N PRO A 11 -2.82 -9.71 24.74
CA PRO A 11 -1.66 -10.52 24.38
C PRO A 11 -1.95 -12.02 24.28
N ALA A 12 -1.44 -12.65 23.22
CA ALA A 12 -1.59 -14.08 22.98
C ALA A 12 -0.40 -14.60 22.16
N VAL A 13 -0.04 -15.88 22.34
CA VAL A 13 1.14 -16.50 21.71
C VAL A 13 0.73 -17.65 20.80
N GLY A 14 1.56 -17.93 19.80
CA GLY A 14 1.38 -19.12 18.98
C GLY A 14 0.17 -19.08 18.04
N LEU A 15 -0.25 -17.89 17.60
CA LEU A 15 -1.39 -17.71 16.70
C LEU A 15 -0.99 -17.99 15.26
N ASP A 16 -1.91 -18.50 14.44
CA ASP A 16 -1.72 -18.58 12.98
C ASP A 16 -1.88 -17.19 12.34
N LEU A 17 -0.87 -16.73 11.60
CA LEU A 17 -0.87 -15.45 10.90
C LEU A 17 -2.11 -15.28 10.01
N ASP A 18 -2.44 -16.30 9.22
CA ASP A 18 -3.54 -16.22 8.27
C ASP A 18 -4.87 -16.03 9.01
N ALA A 19 -5.09 -16.78 10.10
CA ALA A 19 -6.28 -16.65 10.94
C ALA A 19 -6.37 -15.28 11.64
N VAL A 20 -5.25 -14.72 12.10
CA VAL A 20 -5.21 -13.40 12.75
C VAL A 20 -5.68 -12.30 11.79
N PHE A 21 -5.32 -12.39 10.50
CA PHE A 21 -5.63 -11.37 9.51
C PHE A 21 -6.83 -11.71 8.60
N ALA A 22 -7.38 -12.92 8.67
CA ALA A 22 -8.56 -13.33 7.90
C ALA A 22 -9.77 -12.42 8.16
N ASP A 23 -9.92 -11.98 9.41
CA ASP A 23 -11.01 -11.10 9.83
C ASP A 23 -10.65 -9.62 9.86
N LEU A 24 -9.58 -9.22 9.17
CA LEU A 24 -9.24 -7.81 9.03
C LEU A 24 -10.41 -7.06 8.38
N ARG A 25 -11.03 -6.17 9.15
CA ARG A 25 -12.08 -5.25 8.67
C ARG A 25 -11.54 -3.84 8.58
N LEU A 26 -11.86 -3.18 7.47
CA LEU A 26 -11.63 -1.77 7.27
C LEU A 26 -12.80 -0.97 7.84
N PRO A 27 -12.56 0.19 8.47
CA PRO A 27 -13.62 1.13 8.78
C PRO A 27 -14.35 1.60 7.51
N PRO A 28 -15.57 2.15 7.64
CA PRO A 28 -16.28 2.74 6.51
C PRO A 28 -15.44 3.85 5.85
N ALA A 29 -15.50 3.90 4.52
CA ALA A 29 -14.84 4.94 3.75
C ALA A 29 -15.40 6.33 4.11
N PRO A 30 -14.54 7.36 4.26
CA PRO A 30 -14.99 8.73 4.47
C PRO A 30 -15.82 9.25 3.28
N PRO A 31 -16.68 10.27 3.48
CA PRO A 31 -17.44 10.86 2.38
C PRO A 31 -16.53 11.35 1.24
N GLY A 32 -16.90 11.03 0.00
CA GLY A 32 -16.21 11.54 -1.20
C GLY A 32 -14.88 10.88 -1.56
N ARG A 33 -14.35 9.94 -0.76
CA ARG A 33 -13.09 9.25 -1.05
C ARG A 33 -13.04 7.81 -0.52
N PRO A 34 -12.17 6.93 -1.04
CA PRO A 34 -11.93 5.64 -0.43
C PRO A 34 -11.24 5.75 0.95
N TRP A 35 -11.34 4.68 1.74
CA TRP A 35 -10.43 4.42 2.85
C TRP A 35 -9.04 4.09 2.31
N ILE A 36 -7.99 4.76 2.79
CA ILE A 36 -6.63 4.63 2.26
C ILE A 36 -5.70 4.06 3.32
N GLY A 37 -5.28 2.82 3.10
CA GLY A 37 -4.22 2.18 3.86
C GLY A 37 -2.87 2.41 3.19
N LEU A 38 -1.82 2.56 3.98
CA LEU A 38 -0.43 2.50 3.53
C LEU A 38 0.21 1.23 4.11
N ASN A 39 0.75 0.36 3.26
CA ASN A 39 1.48 -0.83 3.68
C ASN A 39 2.97 -0.68 3.36
N MET A 40 3.82 -0.73 4.37
CA MET A 40 5.25 -0.52 4.24
C MET A 40 6.05 -1.46 5.14
N VAL A 41 7.22 -1.85 4.67
CA VAL A 41 8.25 -2.49 5.47
C VAL A 41 9.43 -1.53 5.65
N THR A 42 10.04 -1.50 6.83
CA THR A 42 11.28 -0.75 7.07
C THR A 42 12.29 -1.52 7.91
N SER A 43 13.55 -1.14 7.79
CA SER A 43 14.60 -1.45 8.77
C SER A 43 14.36 -0.74 10.12
N LEU A 44 15.16 -1.08 11.13
CA LEU A 44 15.16 -0.45 12.46
C LEU A 44 15.52 1.05 12.40
N ASP A 45 16.34 1.45 11.42
CA ASP A 45 16.68 2.87 11.16
C ASP A 45 15.72 3.55 10.15
N GLY A 46 14.56 2.95 9.89
CA GLY A 46 13.45 3.57 9.15
C GLY A 46 13.60 3.57 7.63
N ARG A 47 14.50 2.74 7.07
CA ARG A 47 14.73 2.64 5.62
C ARG A 47 13.78 1.63 5.01
N ALA A 48 13.09 2.03 3.95
CA ALA A 48 12.13 1.21 3.20
C ALA A 48 12.74 0.58 1.94
N GLN A 49 14.01 0.86 1.65
CA GLN A 49 14.74 0.21 0.57
C GLN A 49 16.24 0.14 0.85
N ARG A 50 16.89 -0.86 0.26
CA ARG A 50 18.33 -1.01 0.08
C ARG A 50 18.61 -1.27 -1.39
N ASP A 51 19.61 -0.59 -1.96
CA ASP A 51 20.02 -0.78 -3.37
C ASP A 51 18.85 -0.67 -4.39
N GLY A 52 17.85 0.18 -4.06
CA GLY A 52 16.70 0.47 -4.92
C GLY A 52 15.51 -0.49 -4.77
N THR A 53 15.57 -1.48 -3.87
CA THR A 53 14.46 -2.41 -3.61
C THR A 53 14.18 -2.56 -2.12
N ALA A 54 12.94 -2.94 -1.77
CA ALA A 54 12.56 -3.35 -0.42
C ALA A 54 12.89 -4.83 -0.15
N ASP A 55 13.44 -5.53 -1.13
CA ASP A 55 13.81 -6.94 -1.00
C ASP A 55 14.75 -7.12 0.19
N ASP A 56 14.54 -8.22 0.91
CA ASP A 56 15.31 -8.65 2.08
C ASP A 56 15.19 -7.78 3.35
N ILE A 57 14.34 -6.74 3.35
CA ILE A 57 14.00 -6.03 4.60
C ILE A 57 13.00 -6.86 5.42
N GLY A 58 11.96 -7.36 4.75
CA GLY A 58 10.91 -8.21 5.33
C GLY A 58 11.10 -9.70 5.00
N ASP A 59 10.70 -10.56 5.92
CA ASP A 59 10.83 -12.00 5.79
C ASP A 59 9.69 -12.66 4.99
N ARG A 60 9.59 -14.00 5.07
CA ARG A 60 8.54 -14.74 4.37
C ARG A 60 7.15 -14.54 4.97
N ALA A 61 7.04 -14.31 6.27
CA ALA A 61 5.79 -13.99 6.96
C ALA A 61 5.33 -12.58 6.58
N ASP A 62 6.22 -11.59 6.50
CA ASP A 62 5.90 -10.26 5.97
C ASP A 62 5.34 -10.33 4.54
N ARG A 63 6.00 -11.09 3.65
CA ARG A 63 5.48 -11.29 2.27
C ARG A 63 4.12 -11.98 2.23
N ARG A 64 3.81 -12.84 3.21
CA ARG A 64 2.46 -13.43 3.35
C ARG A 64 1.48 -12.40 3.90
N LEU A 65 1.87 -11.62 4.90
CA LEU A 65 1.07 -10.55 5.48
C LEU A 65 0.70 -9.51 4.42
N MET A 66 1.65 -9.04 3.60
CA MET A 66 1.37 -8.13 2.48
C MET A 66 0.24 -8.66 1.60
N ARG A 67 0.21 -9.96 1.27
CA ARG A 67 -0.86 -10.57 0.47
C ARG A 67 -2.19 -10.64 1.24
N LEU A 68 -2.15 -11.00 2.53
CA LEU A 68 -3.34 -10.98 3.39
C LEU A 68 -3.95 -9.57 3.48
N LEU A 69 -3.10 -8.54 3.60
CA LEU A 69 -3.53 -7.15 3.67
C LEU A 69 -4.22 -6.67 2.41
N ARG A 70 -3.97 -7.26 1.23
CA ARG A 70 -4.69 -6.91 -0.01
C ARG A 70 -6.12 -7.44 -0.04
N VAL A 71 -6.41 -8.52 0.70
CA VAL A 71 -7.73 -9.18 0.71
C VAL A 71 -8.87 -8.22 1.01
N PRO A 72 -8.83 -7.37 2.06
CA PRO A 72 -9.94 -6.45 2.33
C PRO A 72 -10.04 -5.25 1.40
N PHE A 73 -9.02 -4.91 0.59
CA PHE A 73 -9.02 -3.70 -0.23
C PHE A 73 -9.60 -3.92 -1.63
N ASP A 74 -10.27 -2.90 -2.17
CA ASP A 74 -10.85 -2.96 -3.52
C ASP A 74 -9.80 -2.71 -4.59
N ALA A 75 -8.81 -1.88 -4.29
CA ALA A 75 -7.68 -1.56 -5.15
C ALA A 75 -6.35 -1.61 -4.40
N VAL A 76 -5.28 -1.94 -5.12
CA VAL A 76 -3.90 -1.85 -4.63
C VAL A 76 -3.11 -0.96 -5.58
N ALA A 77 -2.49 0.09 -5.05
CA ALA A 77 -1.84 1.12 -5.85
C ALA A 77 -0.34 1.23 -5.59
N ILE A 78 0.40 1.54 -6.65
CA ILE A 78 1.82 1.92 -6.60
C ILE A 78 2.18 3.09 -7.49
N GLY A 79 3.26 3.77 -7.10
CA GLY A 79 4.01 4.66 -7.98
C GLY A 79 4.84 3.92 -9.04
N ILE A 80 5.00 4.58 -10.19
CA ILE A 80 5.88 4.13 -11.29
C ILE A 80 7.33 3.85 -10.87
N GLY A 81 7.85 4.58 -9.87
CA GLY A 81 9.18 4.34 -9.32
C GLY A 81 9.31 2.94 -8.69
N THR A 82 8.31 2.53 -7.90
CA THR A 82 8.25 1.18 -7.32
C THR A 82 8.11 0.12 -8.40
N LEU A 83 7.24 0.36 -9.40
CA LEU A 83 7.06 -0.58 -10.51
C LEU A 83 8.38 -0.88 -11.25
N ARG A 84 9.29 0.11 -11.34
CA ARG A 84 10.59 -0.09 -11.97
C ARG A 84 11.52 -1.00 -11.18
N ALA A 85 11.37 -1.05 -9.86
CA ALA A 85 12.18 -1.86 -8.96
C ALA A 85 11.69 -3.30 -8.82
N VAL A 86 10.40 -3.56 -9.11
CA VAL A 86 9.79 -4.88 -8.91
C VAL A 86 9.34 -5.50 -10.24
N ASP A 87 9.67 -6.78 -10.44
CA ASP A 87 9.50 -7.45 -11.74
C ASP A 87 8.07 -7.97 -12.01
N GLY A 88 7.22 -8.04 -10.98
CA GLY A 88 5.81 -8.44 -11.10
C GLY A 88 4.98 -7.95 -9.92
N TRP A 89 3.68 -7.74 -10.16
CA TRP A 89 2.82 -6.96 -9.26
C TRP A 89 1.66 -7.74 -8.66
N THR A 90 1.32 -7.32 -7.44
CA THR A 90 0.21 -7.54 -6.48
C THR A 90 -0.80 -8.68 -6.53
N ASP A 91 -0.67 -9.70 -7.36
CA ASP A 91 -1.71 -10.71 -7.42
C ASP A 91 -1.87 -11.46 -6.08
N LEU A 92 -3.12 -11.72 -5.72
CA LEU A 92 -3.46 -12.64 -4.66
C LEU A 92 -3.24 -14.08 -5.14
N PRO A 93 -2.58 -14.93 -4.34
CA PRO A 93 -2.53 -16.36 -4.62
C PRO A 93 -3.94 -16.98 -4.54
N ASP A 94 -4.13 -18.13 -5.17
CA ASP A 94 -5.45 -18.76 -5.35
C ASP A 94 -6.25 -18.92 -4.05
N ASP A 95 -5.57 -19.25 -2.96
CA ASP A 95 -6.19 -19.40 -1.64
C ASP A 95 -6.81 -18.09 -1.14
N LEU A 96 -6.16 -16.95 -1.38
CA LEU A 96 -6.68 -15.63 -0.98
C LEU A 96 -7.65 -15.05 -2.02
N ALA A 97 -7.47 -15.38 -3.29
CA ALA A 97 -8.42 -15.04 -4.34
C ALA A 97 -9.78 -15.74 -4.11
N GLU A 98 -9.75 -16.99 -3.63
CA GLU A 98 -10.93 -17.76 -3.25
C GLU A 98 -11.69 -17.11 -2.09
N VAL A 99 -11.00 -16.61 -1.07
CA VAL A 99 -11.62 -15.86 0.05
C VAL A 99 -12.44 -14.66 -0.45
N ARG A 100 -11.91 -13.92 -1.43
CA ARG A 100 -12.63 -12.80 -2.06
C ARG A 100 -13.83 -13.28 -2.88
N ARG A 101 -13.66 -14.35 -3.66
CA ARG A 101 -14.70 -14.93 -4.51
C ARG A 101 -15.91 -15.40 -3.70
N VAL A 102 -15.66 -16.13 -2.61
CA VAL A 102 -16.71 -16.58 -1.67
C VAL A 102 -17.45 -15.40 -1.03
N SER A 103 -16.75 -14.28 -0.83
CA SER A 103 -17.32 -13.03 -0.31
C SER A 103 -18.02 -12.17 -1.37
N GLY A 104 -18.22 -12.70 -2.59
CA GLY A 104 -18.90 -12.00 -3.68
C GLY A 104 -18.08 -10.87 -4.32
N ARG A 105 -16.76 -10.83 -4.11
CA ARG A 105 -15.85 -9.81 -4.67
C ARG A 105 -15.04 -10.39 -5.83
N PRO A 106 -14.53 -9.55 -6.75
CA PRO A 106 -13.58 -10.00 -7.76
C PRO A 106 -12.39 -10.71 -7.09
N PRO A 107 -11.86 -11.81 -7.68
CA PRO A 107 -10.79 -12.61 -7.08
C PRO A 107 -9.51 -11.80 -6.82
N GLN A 108 -9.31 -10.73 -7.61
CA GLN A 108 -8.16 -9.84 -7.52
C GLN A 108 -8.63 -8.41 -7.21
N PRO A 109 -7.90 -7.63 -6.41
CA PRO A 109 -8.14 -6.20 -6.30
C PRO A 109 -7.76 -5.49 -7.61
N LEU A 110 -8.34 -4.33 -7.88
CA LEU A 110 -7.93 -3.48 -9.00
C LEU A 110 -6.47 -3.06 -8.83
N GLY A 111 -5.60 -3.38 -9.80
CA GLY A 111 -4.23 -2.90 -9.80
C GLY A 111 -4.14 -1.48 -10.31
N VAL A 112 -3.69 -0.53 -9.47
CA VAL A 112 -3.57 0.88 -9.83
C VAL A 112 -2.10 1.28 -9.96
N LEU A 113 -1.74 1.85 -11.11
CA LEU A 113 -0.43 2.47 -11.34
C LEU A 113 -0.59 3.98 -11.32
N ILE A 114 0.20 4.65 -10.48
CA ILE A 114 0.28 6.11 -10.38
C ILE A 114 1.57 6.56 -11.06
N SER A 115 1.43 7.35 -12.12
CA SER A 115 2.57 7.89 -12.87
C SER A 115 2.38 9.38 -13.13
N GLY A 116 3.48 10.12 -13.25
CA GLY A 116 3.44 11.48 -13.79
C GLY A 116 3.26 11.49 -15.32
N SER A 117 3.63 12.60 -15.94
CA SER A 117 3.63 12.74 -17.41
C SER A 117 4.77 12.01 -18.14
N GLY A 118 5.67 11.33 -17.42
CA GLY A 118 6.81 10.63 -18.02
C GLY A 118 6.43 9.32 -18.73
N PRO A 119 7.31 8.80 -19.60
CA PRO A 119 7.08 7.51 -20.25
C PRO A 119 7.03 6.37 -19.23
N ILE A 120 6.17 5.38 -19.53
CA ILE A 120 6.02 4.14 -18.76
C ILE A 120 6.68 3.02 -19.55
N SER A 121 7.73 2.42 -18.99
CA SER A 121 8.31 1.21 -19.54
C SER A 121 7.36 0.03 -19.30
N THR A 122 7.08 -0.74 -20.34
CA THR A 122 6.09 -1.84 -20.32
C THR A 122 6.75 -3.22 -20.24
N ASP A 123 8.03 -3.27 -19.88
CA ASP A 123 8.87 -4.47 -19.78
C ASP A 123 8.62 -5.32 -18.52
N ARG A 124 7.70 -4.90 -17.65
CA ARG A 124 7.37 -5.57 -16.38
C ARG A 124 6.14 -6.47 -16.49
N ARG A 125 6.07 -7.53 -15.68
CA ARG A 125 4.92 -8.48 -15.71
C ARG A 125 3.56 -7.82 -15.43
N TRP A 126 3.56 -6.65 -14.78
CA TRP A 126 2.36 -5.83 -14.54
C TRP A 126 1.52 -5.59 -15.80
N PHE A 127 2.16 -5.44 -16.96
CA PHE A 127 1.51 -5.14 -18.25
C PHE A 127 1.06 -6.41 -19.02
N THR A 128 1.35 -7.60 -18.49
CA THR A 128 1.16 -8.88 -19.20
C THR A 128 0.15 -9.81 -18.52
N THR A 129 -0.71 -9.25 -17.67
CA THR A 129 -1.73 -9.96 -16.87
C THR A 129 -3.12 -9.76 -17.47
N ASP A 130 -4.02 -10.71 -17.22
CA ASP A 130 -5.44 -10.67 -17.58
C ASP A 130 -6.31 -9.95 -16.53
N GLN A 131 -5.70 -9.47 -15.45
CA GLN A 131 -6.40 -8.80 -14.36
C GLN A 131 -6.75 -7.35 -14.69
N PRO A 132 -7.84 -6.80 -14.12
CA PRO A 132 -8.16 -5.39 -14.26
C PRO A 132 -7.03 -4.50 -13.74
N ARG A 133 -6.54 -3.59 -14.60
CA ARG A 133 -5.54 -2.58 -14.26
C ARG A 133 -6.00 -1.19 -14.66
N LEU A 134 -5.61 -0.20 -13.86
CA LEU A 134 -5.85 1.22 -14.10
C LEU A 134 -4.53 1.99 -13.98
N ALA A 135 -4.11 2.64 -15.04
CA ALA A 135 -3.00 3.60 -15.03
C ALA A 135 -3.55 5.02 -14.88
N MET A 136 -3.31 5.62 -13.73
CA MET A 136 -3.63 7.02 -13.44
C MET A 136 -2.38 7.87 -13.71
N VAL A 137 -2.39 8.61 -14.81
CA VAL A 137 -1.21 9.30 -15.36
C VAL A 137 -1.36 10.81 -15.33
N GLY A 138 -0.24 11.53 -15.40
CA GLY A 138 -0.23 13.00 -15.49
C GLY A 138 -0.88 13.53 -16.77
N GLN A 139 -1.15 14.83 -16.80
CA GLN A 139 -1.80 15.56 -17.89
C GLN A 139 -1.21 15.22 -19.27
N ASP A 140 0.12 15.15 -19.37
CA ASP A 140 0.83 14.84 -20.63
C ASP A 140 1.36 13.39 -20.66
N GLY A 141 0.86 12.53 -19.77
CA GLY A 141 1.21 11.12 -19.70
C GLY A 141 0.64 10.29 -20.85
N PRO A 142 1.10 9.04 -20.98
CA PRO A 142 0.70 8.14 -22.07
C PRO A 142 -0.82 7.94 -22.09
N ARG A 143 -1.42 7.93 -23.28
CA ARG A 143 -2.86 7.69 -23.48
C ARG A 143 -3.21 6.23 -23.72
N ASP A 144 -2.18 5.43 -24.01
CA ASP A 144 -2.27 4.00 -24.23
C ASP A 144 -1.24 3.32 -23.34
N VAL A 145 -1.73 2.41 -22.49
CA VAL A 145 -0.92 1.62 -21.57
C VAL A 145 -1.37 0.17 -21.72
N PRO A 146 -0.52 -0.73 -22.24
CA PRO A 146 -0.88 -2.12 -22.49
C PRO A 146 -1.47 -2.80 -21.24
N GLY A 147 -2.62 -3.46 -21.41
CA GLY A 147 -3.27 -4.22 -20.35
C GLY A 147 -3.93 -3.36 -19.25
N ALA A 148 -4.00 -2.03 -19.41
CA ALA A 148 -4.60 -1.14 -18.42
C ALA A 148 -5.54 -0.11 -19.04
N GLU A 149 -6.63 0.18 -18.34
CA GLU A 149 -7.39 1.40 -18.58
C GLU A 149 -6.54 2.62 -18.20
N VAL A 150 -6.64 3.71 -18.95
CA VAL A 150 -5.89 4.94 -18.66
C VAL A 150 -6.82 6.05 -18.19
N LEU A 151 -6.49 6.66 -17.06
CA LEU A 151 -7.12 7.88 -16.58
C LEU A 151 -6.09 9.01 -16.49
N VAL A 152 -6.40 10.13 -17.13
CA VAL A 152 -5.49 11.28 -17.24
C VAL A 152 -5.86 12.34 -16.21
N ALA A 153 -4.90 12.70 -15.36
CA ALA A 153 -5.03 13.78 -14.39
C ALA A 153 -4.98 15.16 -15.07
N PRO A 154 -5.61 16.19 -14.49
CA PRO A 154 -5.51 17.56 -15.00
C PRO A 154 -4.17 18.24 -14.68
N THR A 155 -3.25 17.56 -14.00
CA THR A 155 -1.95 18.08 -13.56
C THR A 155 -0.81 17.17 -14.03
N PRO A 156 0.44 17.68 -14.16
CA PRO A 156 1.60 16.85 -14.57
C PRO A 156 1.87 15.64 -13.68
N HIS A 157 1.45 15.71 -12.41
CA HIS A 157 1.49 14.62 -11.47
C HIS A 157 0.10 14.45 -10.84
N PRO A 158 -0.55 13.29 -10.95
CA PRO A 158 -1.88 13.07 -10.38
C PRO A 158 -1.93 13.43 -8.90
N GLU A 159 -2.77 14.38 -8.51
CA GLU A 159 -2.88 14.83 -7.13
C GLU A 159 -3.66 13.81 -6.28
N PRO A 160 -3.29 13.58 -5.01
CA PRO A 160 -3.95 12.61 -4.13
C PRO A 160 -5.48 12.77 -4.02
N ASP A 161 -5.98 14.01 -3.89
CA ASP A 161 -7.42 14.27 -3.82
C ASP A 161 -8.15 13.90 -5.12
N TRP A 162 -7.55 14.22 -6.28
CA TRP A 162 -8.09 13.84 -7.57
C TRP A 162 -8.08 12.31 -7.77
N LEU A 163 -6.98 11.65 -7.39
CA LEU A 163 -6.86 10.18 -7.43
C LEU A 163 -7.97 9.54 -6.59
N ALA A 164 -8.15 10.02 -5.36
CA ALA A 164 -9.12 9.50 -4.41
C ALA A 164 -10.58 9.72 -4.91
N GLY A 165 -10.90 10.91 -5.42
CA GLY A 165 -12.21 11.20 -5.99
C GLY A 165 -12.53 10.34 -7.21
N ALA A 166 -11.60 10.24 -8.16
CA ALA A 166 -11.79 9.43 -9.37
C ALA A 166 -11.96 7.93 -9.07
N LEU A 167 -11.23 7.39 -8.08
CA LEU A 167 -11.43 6.02 -7.62
C LEU A 167 -12.80 5.85 -6.95
N ARG A 168 -13.23 6.82 -6.14
CA ARG A 168 -14.54 6.77 -5.47
C ARG A 168 -15.70 6.77 -6.46
N GLU A 169 -15.63 7.59 -7.51
CA GLU A 169 -16.61 7.65 -8.61
C GLU A 169 -16.76 6.31 -9.34
N ARG A 170 -15.68 5.52 -9.40
CA ARG A 170 -15.65 4.16 -9.94
C ARG A 170 -16.15 3.08 -8.97
N GLY A 171 -16.68 3.49 -7.81
CA GLY A 171 -17.18 2.57 -6.79
C GLY A 171 -16.09 1.92 -5.94
N ILE A 172 -14.82 2.35 -6.04
CA ILE A 172 -13.74 1.86 -5.19
C ILE A 172 -13.91 2.46 -3.78
N GLY A 173 -14.14 1.60 -2.79
CA GLY A 173 -14.34 1.99 -1.39
C GLY A 173 -13.05 2.00 -0.58
N SER A 174 -12.02 1.28 -1.04
CA SER A 174 -10.77 1.13 -0.29
C SER A 174 -9.55 0.96 -1.22
N VAL A 175 -8.45 1.62 -0.87
CA VAL A 175 -7.17 1.57 -1.60
C VAL A 175 -6.03 1.23 -0.64
N LEU A 176 -5.23 0.22 -0.99
CA LEU A 176 -3.97 -0.08 -0.31
C LEU A 176 -2.81 0.50 -1.12
N LEU A 177 -2.12 1.49 -0.56
CA LEU A 177 -0.87 2.01 -1.12
C LEU A 177 0.29 1.11 -0.70
N GLU A 178 1.10 0.67 -1.65
CA GLU A 178 2.30 -0.15 -1.42
C GLU A 178 3.59 0.58 -1.87
N GLY A 179 3.57 1.92 -1.86
CA GLY A 179 4.71 2.77 -2.21
C GLY A 179 4.62 3.43 -3.60
N GLY A 180 5.63 4.15 -4.08
CA GLY A 180 6.94 4.43 -3.48
C GLY A 180 6.98 5.71 -2.64
N PRO A 181 8.14 6.04 -2.05
CA PRO A 181 8.27 7.11 -1.05
C PRO A 181 7.69 8.47 -1.47
N THR A 182 7.80 8.83 -2.76
CA THR A 182 7.23 10.07 -3.30
C THR A 182 5.70 10.05 -3.35
N VAL A 183 5.09 8.91 -3.69
CA VAL A 183 3.63 8.77 -3.65
C VAL A 183 3.16 8.85 -2.21
N ASN A 184 3.83 8.13 -1.31
CA ASN A 184 3.47 8.11 0.10
C ASN A 184 3.55 9.52 0.72
N ALA A 185 4.60 10.29 0.40
CA ALA A 185 4.72 11.70 0.80
C ALA A 185 3.51 12.51 0.32
N ARG A 186 3.15 12.47 -0.96
CA ARG A 186 2.01 13.26 -1.45
C ARG A 186 0.70 12.91 -0.73
N PHE A 187 0.42 11.62 -0.49
CA PHE A 187 -0.76 11.21 0.28
C PHE A 187 -0.68 11.63 1.76
N HIS A 188 0.52 11.62 2.34
CA HIS A 188 0.77 12.11 3.69
C HIS A 188 0.52 13.63 3.79
N ALA A 189 1.07 14.43 2.86
CA ALA A 189 0.80 15.87 2.74
C ALA A 189 -0.67 16.21 2.57
N ALA A 190 -1.38 15.46 1.73
CA ALA A 190 -2.81 15.63 1.55
C ALA A 190 -3.59 15.22 2.82
N GLY A 191 -2.95 14.52 3.76
CA GLY A 191 -3.57 13.98 4.97
C GLY A 191 -4.63 12.93 4.66
N LEU A 192 -4.42 12.17 3.57
CA LEU A 192 -5.35 11.18 3.07
C LEU A 192 -5.04 9.75 3.54
N ILE A 193 -3.89 9.53 4.18
CA ILE A 193 -3.57 8.24 4.80
C ILE A 193 -4.43 8.08 6.05
N ASP A 194 -5.29 7.05 6.07
CA ASP A 194 -6.17 6.72 7.20
C ASP A 194 -5.52 5.68 8.13
N GLU A 195 -4.77 4.74 7.56
CA GLU A 195 -4.22 3.61 8.29
C GLU A 195 -2.82 3.24 7.76
N LEU A 196 -1.91 2.91 8.66
CA LEU A 196 -0.56 2.43 8.35
C LEU A 196 -0.44 0.98 8.83
N PHE A 197 -0.15 0.08 7.91
CA PHE A 197 0.34 -1.27 8.16
C PHE A 197 1.85 -1.23 7.99
N TRP A 198 2.58 -1.47 9.07
CA TRP A 198 4.01 -1.26 9.14
C TRP A 198 4.72 -2.49 9.68
N THR A 199 5.52 -3.11 8.81
CA THR A 199 6.48 -4.13 9.23
C THR A 199 7.81 -3.48 9.59
N VAL A 200 8.35 -3.80 10.76
CA VAL A 200 9.71 -3.44 11.18
C VAL A 200 10.57 -4.69 11.13
N GLY A 201 11.49 -4.75 10.18
CA GLY A 201 12.49 -5.80 10.04
C GLY A 201 13.71 -5.57 10.96
N PRO A 202 14.40 -6.63 11.42
CA PRO A 202 15.44 -6.57 12.44
C PRO A 202 16.82 -6.11 11.92
N TRP A 203 16.83 -5.21 10.93
CA TRP A 203 18.05 -4.78 10.23
C TRP A 203 18.38 -3.33 10.53
N LEU A 204 19.68 -3.02 10.65
CA LEU A 204 20.19 -1.64 10.55
C LEU A 204 20.89 -1.52 9.21
N LEU A 205 20.31 -0.74 8.29
CA LEU A 205 20.82 -0.65 6.92
C LEU A 205 21.80 0.52 6.75
N GLY A 206 21.55 1.65 7.42
CA GLY A 206 22.34 2.87 7.24
C GLY A 206 22.27 3.41 5.80
N GLY A 207 23.16 4.35 5.49
CA GLY A 207 23.44 4.79 4.10
C GLY A 207 22.29 5.49 3.36
N GLU A 208 22.28 5.33 2.03
CA GLU A 208 21.40 6.02 1.04
C GLU A 208 19.98 5.44 0.92
N GLY A 209 19.55 4.55 1.83
CA GLY A 209 18.19 4.01 1.80
C GLY A 209 17.14 5.11 1.90
N LEU A 210 16.06 5.03 1.13
CA LEU A 210 14.95 5.96 1.26
C LEU A 210 14.08 5.58 2.46
N ALA A 211 13.55 6.58 3.17
CA ALA A 211 12.52 6.37 4.17
C ALA A 211 11.19 5.99 3.53
N MET A 212 10.24 5.46 4.31
CA MET A 212 8.90 5.12 3.81
C MET A 212 8.14 6.32 3.24
N ILE A 213 8.40 7.52 3.76
CA ILE A 213 7.90 8.80 3.29
C ILE A 213 9.11 9.57 2.74
N ALA A 214 9.07 10.01 1.48
CA ALA A 214 10.12 10.87 0.93
C ALA A 214 10.15 12.21 1.69
N PRO A 215 11.29 12.94 1.72
CA PRO A 215 11.36 14.23 2.38
C PRO A 215 10.28 15.20 1.89
N GLU A 216 9.58 15.83 2.83
CA GLU A 216 8.54 16.83 2.58
C GLU A 216 8.98 18.19 3.11
N PRO A 217 8.41 19.30 2.60
CA PRO A 217 8.67 20.61 3.17
C PRO A 217 8.35 20.63 4.68
N PRO A 218 9.14 21.33 5.51
CA PRO A 218 9.01 21.33 6.97
C PRO A 218 7.72 22.00 7.48
N THR A 219 6.86 22.49 6.58
CA THR A 219 5.58 23.15 6.88
C THR A 219 4.47 22.16 7.24
N GLN A 220 4.75 20.86 7.21
CA GLN A 220 3.76 19.83 7.46
C GLN A 220 3.60 19.55 8.95
N THR A 221 2.37 19.65 9.44
CA THR A 221 2.06 19.35 10.85
C THR A 221 2.08 17.83 11.08
N PRO A 222 2.81 17.34 12.09
CA PRO A 222 2.76 15.93 12.47
C PRO A 222 1.33 15.49 12.79
N ARG A 223 0.91 14.34 12.24
CA ARG A 223 -0.42 13.77 12.51
C ARG A 223 -0.30 12.69 13.59
N PRO A 224 -1.08 12.77 14.70
CA PRO A 224 -1.08 11.71 15.68
C PRO A 224 -1.72 10.45 15.11
N ALA A 225 -1.19 9.29 15.51
CA ALA A 225 -1.75 7.99 15.19
C ALA A 225 -1.95 7.15 16.45
N THR A 226 -2.99 6.31 16.46
CA THR A 226 -3.29 5.38 17.53
C THR A 226 -2.86 3.98 17.15
N LEU A 227 -2.14 3.28 18.03
CA LEU A 227 -1.81 1.88 17.84
C LEU A 227 -3.08 1.03 17.89
N VAL A 228 -3.38 0.35 16.79
CA VAL A 228 -4.52 -0.57 16.65
C VAL A 228 -4.12 -1.98 17.03
N SER A 229 -2.97 -2.45 16.54
CA SER A 229 -2.45 -3.77 16.88
C SER A 229 -0.94 -3.86 16.69
N ALA A 230 -0.30 -4.72 17.48
CA ALA A 230 1.10 -5.09 17.33
C ALA A 230 1.21 -6.61 17.42
N HIS A 231 1.84 -7.22 16.41
CA HIS A 231 2.16 -8.65 16.39
C HIS A 231 3.66 -8.84 16.20
N ARG A 232 4.18 -9.98 16.64
CA ARG A 232 5.56 -10.38 16.47
C ARG A 232 5.66 -11.68 15.69
N HIS A 233 6.53 -11.72 14.68
CA HIS A 233 6.98 -12.94 14.04
C HIS A 233 8.51 -13.00 14.12
N GLY A 234 9.06 -13.96 14.88
CA GLY A 234 10.51 -13.98 15.13
C GLY A 234 10.98 -12.65 15.74
N ASP A 235 11.83 -11.93 15.00
CA ASP A 235 12.37 -10.60 15.36
C ASP A 235 11.69 -9.44 14.59
N GLU A 236 10.66 -9.73 13.80
CA GLU A 236 9.85 -8.71 13.10
C GLU A 236 8.64 -8.27 13.92
N LEU A 237 8.29 -6.99 13.77
CA LEU A 237 7.03 -6.45 14.30
C LEU A 237 6.08 -6.10 13.15
N PHE A 238 4.84 -6.58 13.25
CA PHE A 238 3.72 -6.20 12.38
C PHE A 238 2.82 -5.23 13.13
N LEU A 239 2.92 -3.96 12.79
CA LEU A 239 2.24 -2.85 13.46
C LEU A 239 1.09 -2.33 12.61
N ARG A 240 -0.01 -1.95 13.26
CA ARG A 240 -1.15 -1.28 12.63
C ARG A 240 -1.45 0.00 13.39
N TYR A 241 -1.38 1.14 12.72
CA TYR A 241 -1.68 2.45 13.28
C TYR A 241 -2.81 3.12 12.52
N ARG A 242 -3.71 3.81 13.22
CA ARG A 242 -4.78 4.60 12.61
C ARG A 242 -4.54 6.08 12.83
N PHE A 243 -4.61 6.88 11.79
CA PHE A 243 -4.52 8.33 11.89
C PHE A 243 -5.87 8.93 12.24
N GLY A 244 -5.88 9.92 13.14
CA GLY A 244 -7.08 10.69 13.46
C GLY A 244 -7.49 11.64 12.32
N GLU A 245 -8.67 12.25 12.46
CA GLU A 245 -9.08 13.40 11.64
C GLU A 245 -8.00 14.50 11.72
N LYS A 246 -7.81 15.25 10.63
CA LYS A 246 -6.95 16.45 10.67
C LYS A 246 -7.48 17.33 11.81
N ALA A 247 -6.62 17.68 12.77
CA ALA A 247 -6.96 18.75 13.68
C ALA A 247 -7.24 19.99 12.83
N THR A 248 -8.49 20.43 12.79
CA THR A 248 -8.86 21.71 12.20
C THR A 248 -8.30 22.77 13.15
N GLY A 249 -7.11 23.26 12.82
CA GLY A 249 -6.55 24.47 13.43
C GLY A 249 -7.26 25.71 12.95
#